data_AF-A0A246AJG6-F1
#
_entry.id   AF-A0A246AJG6-F1
#
_cell.length_a   1.000
_cell.length_b   1.000
_cell.length_c   1.000
_cell.angle_alpha   90.00
_cell.angle_beta   90.00
_cell.angle_gamma   90.00
#
_symmetry.space_group_name_H-M   'P 1'
#
loop_
_entity.id
_entity.type
_entity.pdbx_description
1 polymer ?
#
loop_
_entity_poly.entity_id
_entity_poly.type
_entity_poly.pdbx_seq_one_letter_code
_entity_poly.pdbx_strand_id
1 'polypeptide(L)'
;MKNIFLILAFAVSTFSTKAQTKEETVQTIDALYKSAFTFGQIKVVSVACENNFLVKVFSDSDTVKTDLKEVKVLRIEPHYNGEKWHIMYTGISGKGKNEEYLLGHINAEETAQKLKVSLEHLIALVKKEKL
;
A
#
# COMPACT_ATOMS: atom_id res chain seq x y z
N MET A 1 -44.24 11.98 17.28
CA MET A 1 -43.32 12.03 16.11
C MET A 1 -42.51 10.75 16.13
N LYS A 2 -42.59 9.92 15.07
CA LYS A 2 -42.01 8.57 15.02
C LYS A 2 -40.51 8.67 14.72
N ASN A 3 -39.68 8.23 15.66
CA ASN A 3 -38.24 8.07 15.45
C ASN A 3 -38.02 6.81 14.61
N ILE A 4 -37.58 6.99 13.36
CA ILE A 4 -37.10 5.89 12.51
C ILE A 4 -35.61 5.71 12.82
N PHE A 5 -35.30 4.66 13.56
CA PHE A 5 -33.93 4.15 13.70
C PHE A 5 -33.56 3.47 12.39
N LEU A 6 -32.73 4.12 11.57
CA LEU A 6 -32.10 3.48 10.42
C LEU A 6 -30.93 2.63 10.94
N ILE A 7 -31.16 1.32 11.06
CA ILE A 7 -30.07 0.37 11.35
C ILE A 7 -29.28 0.24 10.04
N LEU A 8 -28.10 0.88 9.97
CA LEU A 8 -27.11 0.60 8.93
C LEU A 8 -26.69 -0.87 9.09
N ALA A 9 -27.17 -1.73 8.19
CA ALA A 9 -26.64 -3.07 8.04
C ALA A 9 -25.19 -2.95 7.56
N PHE A 10 -24.25 -3.08 8.49
CA PHE A 10 -22.84 -3.31 8.16
C PHE A 10 -22.77 -4.61 7.36
N ALA A 11 -22.60 -4.49 6.05
CA ALA A 11 -22.14 -5.59 5.23
C ALA A 11 -20.69 -5.88 5.66
N VAL A 12 -20.54 -6.74 6.66
CA VAL A 12 -19.23 -7.27 7.06
C VAL A 12 -18.83 -8.21 5.93
N SER A 13 -18.05 -7.70 4.97
CA SER A 13 -17.43 -8.53 3.96
C SER A 13 -16.65 -9.63 4.68
N THR A 14 -17.08 -10.88 4.52
CA THR A 14 -16.42 -12.05 5.11
C THR A 14 -15.00 -12.15 4.56
N PHE A 15 -14.02 -11.64 5.30
CA PHE A 15 -12.62 -11.89 5.02
C PHE A 15 -12.38 -13.39 5.16
N SER A 16 -11.84 -14.01 4.10
CA SER A 16 -11.45 -15.42 4.11
C SER A 16 -10.53 -15.71 5.30
N THR A 17 -10.82 -16.77 6.05
CA THR A 17 -10.07 -17.19 7.26
C THR A 17 -8.75 -17.90 6.96
N LYS A 18 -8.38 -18.03 5.68
CA LYS A 18 -7.03 -18.48 5.30
C LYS A 18 -6.08 -17.29 5.44
N ALA A 19 -5.08 -17.41 6.31
CA ALA A 19 -4.01 -16.41 6.40
C ALA A 19 -3.39 -16.24 5.00
N GLN A 20 -3.53 -15.05 4.42
CA GLN A 20 -2.99 -14.73 3.10
C GLN A 20 -1.47 -14.89 3.14
N THR A 21 -0.89 -15.56 2.16
CA THR A 21 0.56 -15.77 2.07
C THR A 21 1.28 -14.49 1.64
N LYS A 22 2.61 -14.45 1.81
CA LYS A 22 3.45 -13.34 1.31
C LYS A 22 3.28 -13.16 -0.20
N GLU A 23 3.24 -14.26 -0.95
CA GLU A 23 3.08 -14.24 -2.41
C GLU A 23 1.71 -13.74 -2.84
N GLU A 24 0.61 -14.25 -2.26
CA GLU A 24 -0.75 -13.76 -2.52
C GLU A 24 -0.88 -12.26 -2.16
N THR A 25 -0.18 -11.80 -1.12
CA THR A 25 -0.17 -10.38 -0.72
C THR A 25 0.56 -9.51 -1.75
N VAL A 26 1.71 -9.97 -2.25
CA VAL A 26 2.46 -9.27 -3.31
C VAL A 26 1.67 -9.21 -4.61
N GLN A 27 1.00 -10.30 -5.01
CA GLN A 27 0.13 -10.30 -6.20
C GLN A 27 -1.02 -9.29 -6.07
N THR A 28 -1.60 -9.17 -4.88
CA THR A 28 -2.64 -8.16 -4.62
C THR A 28 -2.09 -6.74 -4.78
N ILE A 29 -0.90 -6.48 -4.21
CA ILE A 29 -0.22 -5.18 -4.32
C ILE A 29 0.11 -4.86 -5.78
N ASP A 30 0.63 -5.81 -6.55
CA ASP A 30 0.95 -5.67 -7.97
C ASP A 30 -0.28 -5.25 -8.79
N ALA A 31 -1.40 -5.95 -8.59
CA ALA A 31 -2.66 -5.65 -9.28
C ALA A 31 -3.21 -4.26 -8.93
N LEU A 32 -3.14 -3.86 -7.66
CA LEU A 32 -3.60 -2.54 -7.20
C LEU A 32 -2.72 -1.41 -7.76
N TYR A 33 -1.39 -1.57 -7.78
CA TYR A 33 -0.50 -0.58 -8.39
C TYR A 33 -0.72 -0.48 -9.91
N LYS A 34 -0.81 -1.60 -10.62
CA LYS A 34 -1.05 -1.60 -12.08
C LYS A 34 -2.34 -0.92 -12.49
N SER A 35 -3.39 -1.07 -11.68
CA SER A 35 -4.72 -0.53 -11.97
C SER A 35 -4.87 0.94 -11.60
N ALA A 36 -4.15 1.44 -10.59
CA ALA A 36 -4.46 2.74 -10.00
C ALA A 36 -3.27 3.69 -9.82
N PHE A 37 -2.04 3.25 -10.10
CA PHE A 37 -0.88 4.14 -10.06
C PHE A 37 -0.99 5.27 -11.08
N THR A 38 -0.68 6.50 -10.67
CA THR A 38 -0.78 7.69 -11.52
C THR A 38 0.42 8.61 -11.35
N PHE A 39 1.36 8.57 -12.28
CA PHE A 39 2.43 9.58 -12.36
C PHE A 39 2.80 9.87 -13.82
N GLY A 40 2.26 10.95 -14.38
CA GLY A 40 2.43 11.24 -15.81
C GLY A 40 1.97 10.06 -16.68
N GLN A 41 2.83 9.63 -17.60
CA GLN A 41 2.61 8.44 -18.44
C GLN A 41 3.29 7.17 -17.89
N ILE A 42 3.98 7.28 -16.75
CA ILE A 42 4.73 6.18 -16.14
C ILE A 42 3.75 5.21 -15.49
N LYS A 43 3.91 3.92 -15.81
CA LYS A 43 3.11 2.81 -15.26
C LYS A 43 3.98 1.91 -14.41
N VAL A 44 3.37 1.24 -13.42
CA VAL A 44 4.00 0.11 -12.74
C VAL A 44 3.86 -1.13 -13.62
N VAL A 45 4.99 -1.72 -14.02
CA VAL A 45 5.06 -2.93 -14.86
C VAL A 45 5.03 -4.19 -14.01
N SER A 46 5.68 -4.16 -12.86
CA SER A 46 5.66 -5.25 -11.90
C SER A 46 5.97 -4.79 -10.49
N VAL A 47 5.45 -5.54 -9.53
CA VAL A 47 5.81 -5.45 -8.12
C VAL A 47 6.25 -6.82 -7.61
N ALA A 48 7.38 -6.85 -6.90
CA ALA A 48 7.91 -8.03 -6.26
C ALA A 48 8.32 -7.75 -4.80
N CYS A 49 8.48 -8.81 -4.00
CA CYS A 49 9.13 -8.72 -2.70
C CYS A 49 10.41 -9.57 -2.71
N GLU A 50 11.56 -8.89 -2.78
CA GLU A 50 12.88 -9.51 -2.78
C GLU A 50 13.51 -9.34 -1.40
N ASN A 51 13.68 -10.43 -0.65
CA ASN A 51 14.10 -10.40 0.75
C ASN A 51 13.15 -9.50 1.59
N ASN A 52 13.66 -8.34 2.02
CA ASN A 52 12.94 -7.30 2.76
C ASN A 52 12.52 -6.10 1.90
N PHE A 53 12.78 -6.10 0.60
CA PHE A 53 12.48 -4.97 -0.28
C PHE A 53 11.18 -5.18 -1.05
N LEU A 54 10.33 -4.16 -1.07
CA LEU A 54 9.30 -4.00 -2.10
C LEU A 54 9.97 -3.39 -3.33
N VAL A 55 9.97 -4.13 -4.43
CA VAL A 55 10.60 -3.73 -5.70
C VAL A 55 9.49 -3.39 -6.69
N LYS A 56 9.48 -2.14 -7.16
CA LYS A 56 8.58 -1.67 -8.23
C LYS A 56 9.40 -1.42 -9.48
N VAL A 57 9.01 -2.04 -10.58
CA VAL A 57 9.59 -1.78 -11.91
C VAL A 57 8.60 -0.91 -12.68
N PHE A 58 9.10 0.19 -13.25
CA PHE A 58 8.31 1.15 -14.00
C PHE A 58 8.51 1.00 -15.50
N SER A 59 7.56 1.52 -16.29
CA SER A 59 7.56 1.40 -17.75
C SER A 59 8.68 2.17 -18.45
N ASP A 60 9.33 3.10 -17.76
CA ASP A 60 10.52 3.83 -18.20
C ASP A 60 11.83 3.11 -17.84
N SER A 61 11.74 1.86 -17.34
CA SER A 61 12.86 1.03 -16.86
C SER A 61 13.43 1.42 -15.50
N ASP A 62 12.86 2.42 -14.82
CA ASP A 62 13.27 2.72 -13.45
C ASP A 62 12.83 1.59 -12.50
N THR A 63 13.68 1.34 -11.51
CA THR A 63 13.39 0.39 -10.43
C THR A 63 13.55 1.08 -9.09
N VAL A 64 12.46 1.10 -8.31
CA VAL A 64 12.48 1.62 -6.94
C VAL A 64 12.40 0.47 -5.97
N LYS A 65 13.36 0.41 -5.03
CA LYS A 65 13.37 -0.53 -3.92
C LYS A 65 13.03 0.20 -2.62
N THR A 66 12.06 -0.32 -1.89
CA THR A 66 11.67 0.20 -0.57
C THR A 66 11.96 -0.86 0.49
N ASP A 67 12.82 -0.56 1.46
CA ASP A 67 13.08 -1.46 2.58
C ASP A 67 11.89 -1.50 3.54
N LEU A 68 11.19 -2.63 3.56
CA LEU A 68 9.99 -2.83 4.38
C LEU A 68 10.31 -3.01 5.87
N LYS A 69 11.56 -3.33 6.24
CA LYS A 69 11.97 -3.40 7.66
C LYS A 69 12.05 -2.00 8.28
N GLU A 70 12.44 -1.01 7.48
CA GLU A 70 12.58 0.38 7.93
C GLU A 70 11.26 1.15 7.96
N VAL A 71 10.19 0.63 7.35
CA VAL A 71 8.86 1.26 7.38
C VAL A 71 8.28 1.21 8.79
N LYS A 72 8.05 2.36 9.42
CA LYS A 72 7.47 2.47 10.77
C LYS A 72 5.96 2.74 10.73
N VAL A 73 5.56 3.69 9.91
CA VAL A 73 4.17 4.15 9.77
C VAL A 73 3.85 4.21 8.29
N LEU A 74 2.66 3.74 7.92
CA LEU A 74 2.11 3.88 6.57
C LEU A 74 0.78 4.62 6.67
N ARG A 75 0.58 5.62 5.82
CA ARG A 75 -0.65 6.44 5.84
C ARG A 75 -1.04 6.82 4.42
N ILE A 76 -2.31 7.17 4.26
CA ILE A 76 -2.83 7.75 3.04
C ILE A 76 -3.14 9.22 3.26
N GLU A 77 -2.82 10.06 2.29
CA GLU A 77 -3.12 11.49 2.33
C GLU A 77 -3.78 11.91 1.01
N PRO A 78 -4.83 12.74 1.05
CA PRO A 78 -5.40 13.29 -0.17
C PRO A 78 -4.40 14.28 -0.80
N HIS A 79 -4.35 14.28 -2.12
CA HIS A 79 -3.53 15.17 -2.93
C HIS A 79 -4.37 15.71 -4.09
N TYR A 80 -4.01 16.88 -4.65
CA TYR A 80 -4.82 17.60 -5.64
C TYR A 80 -6.30 17.70 -5.23
N ASN A 81 -6.57 18.27 -4.06
CA ASN A 81 -7.94 18.45 -3.53
C ASN A 81 -8.76 17.15 -3.42
N GLY A 82 -8.11 15.99 -3.25
CA GLY A 82 -8.77 14.69 -3.08
C GLY A 82 -8.96 13.89 -4.38
N GLU A 83 -8.51 14.41 -5.52
CA GLU A 83 -8.54 13.68 -6.80
C GLU A 83 -7.50 12.56 -6.86
N LYS A 84 -6.43 12.67 -6.07
CA LYS A 84 -5.38 11.64 -5.96
C LYS A 84 -5.05 11.39 -4.50
N TRP A 85 -4.41 10.26 -4.25
CA TRP A 85 -4.06 9.80 -2.92
C TRP A 85 -2.60 9.40 -2.90
N HIS A 86 -1.86 9.93 -1.93
CA HIS A 86 -0.49 9.55 -1.68
C HIS A 86 -0.46 8.42 -0.66
N ILE A 87 0.25 7.34 -0.97
CA ILE A 87 0.69 6.39 0.04
C ILE A 87 2.03 6.90 0.58
N MET A 88 2.04 7.36 1.82
CA MET A 88 3.21 7.89 2.50
C MET A 88 3.71 6.89 3.55
N TYR A 89 5.01 6.84 3.78
CA TYR A 89 5.57 6.11 4.90
C TYR A 89 6.67 6.88 5.62
N THR A 90 6.83 6.60 6.91
CA THR A 90 7.98 7.08 7.69
C THR A 90 9.01 5.97 7.80
N GLY A 91 10.26 6.26 7.46
CA GLY A 91 11.39 5.33 7.57
C GLY A 91 12.65 5.97 8.14
N ILE A 92 13.68 5.18 8.43
CA ILE A 92 14.97 5.68 8.94
C ILE A 92 15.86 6.07 7.76
N SER A 93 16.29 7.33 7.69
CA SER A 93 17.30 7.77 6.71
C SER A 93 18.71 7.42 7.18
N GLY A 94 19.70 7.50 6.29
CA GLY A 94 21.12 7.22 6.59
C GLY A 94 21.75 8.08 7.70
N LYS A 95 21.01 9.03 8.28
CA LYS A 95 21.40 9.81 9.47
C LYS A 95 20.67 9.38 10.75
N GLY A 96 19.98 8.24 10.74
CA GLY A 96 19.22 7.72 11.88
C GLY A 96 17.94 8.50 12.19
N LYS A 97 17.49 9.40 11.30
CA LYS A 97 16.30 10.24 11.51
C LYS A 97 15.09 9.61 10.85
N ASN A 98 13.92 9.81 11.47
CA ASN A 98 12.64 9.51 10.85
C ASN A 98 12.39 10.53 9.74
N GLU A 99 12.26 10.06 8.51
CA GLU A 99 11.93 10.88 7.35
C GLU A 99 10.68 10.32 6.68
N GLU A 100 9.95 11.22 6.00
CA GLU A 100 8.73 10.88 5.28
C GLU A 100 9.04 10.66 3.80
N TYR A 101 8.50 9.58 3.26
CA TYR A 101 8.76 9.15 1.90
C TYR A 101 7.44 8.84 1.21
N LEU A 102 7.38 9.16 -0.08
CA LEU A 102 6.28 8.79 -0.94
C LEU A 102 6.50 7.37 -1.48
N LEU A 103 5.52 6.49 -1.25
CA LEU A 103 5.49 5.14 -1.81
C LEU A 103 4.73 5.07 -3.14
N GLY A 104 3.74 5.94 -3.37
CA GLY A 104 3.06 6.00 -4.65
C GLY A 104 1.88 6.97 -4.70
N HIS A 105 1.51 7.34 -5.92
CA HIS A 105 0.33 8.14 -6.24
C HIS A 105 -0.78 7.23 -6.78
N ILE A 106 -1.97 7.30 -6.18
CA ILE A 106 -3.11 6.44 -6.47
C ILE A 106 -4.30 7.31 -6.88
N ASN A 107 -5.03 6.91 -7.92
CA ASN A 107 -6.12 7.72 -8.50
C ASN A 107 -7.49 7.60 -7.79
N ALA A 108 -7.60 6.77 -6.75
CA ALA A 108 -8.85 6.54 -6.03
C ALA A 108 -8.60 6.19 -4.55
N GLU A 109 -9.43 6.74 -3.65
CA GLU A 109 -9.32 6.53 -2.20
C GLU A 109 -9.48 5.05 -1.81
N GLU A 110 -10.53 4.40 -2.34
CA GLU A 110 -10.83 3.00 -2.03
C GLU A 110 -9.66 2.09 -2.41
N THR A 111 -9.05 2.33 -3.57
CA THR A 111 -7.88 1.58 -4.02
C THR A 111 -6.66 1.88 -3.16
N ALA A 112 -6.46 3.14 -2.77
CA ALA A 112 -5.39 3.53 -1.85
C ALA A 112 -5.53 2.84 -0.48
N GLN A 113 -6.76 2.73 0.03
CA GLN A 113 -7.05 2.05 1.29
C GLN A 113 -6.79 0.53 1.20
N LYS A 114 -7.24 -0.12 0.13
CA LYS A 114 -6.94 -1.55 -0.12
C LYS A 114 -5.44 -1.78 -0.21
N LEU A 115 -4.74 -0.92 -0.96
CA LEU A 115 -3.30 -0.98 -1.12
C LEU A 115 -2.56 -0.80 0.21
N LYS A 116 -2.96 0.18 1.03
CA LYS A 116 -2.43 0.37 2.38
C LYS A 116 -2.54 -0.90 3.22
N VAL A 117 -3.72 -1.52 3.27
CA VAL A 117 -3.95 -2.75 4.06
C VAL A 117 -3.05 -3.89 3.57
N SER A 118 -2.95 -4.10 2.26
CA SER A 118 -2.07 -5.14 1.71
C SER A 118 -0.58 -4.86 2.00
N LEU A 119 -0.16 -3.60 1.93
CA LEU A 119 1.21 -3.19 2.27
C LEU A 119 1.52 -3.41 3.76
N GLU A 120 0.62 -3.03 4.66
CA GLU A 120 0.76 -3.27 6.10
C GLU A 120 0.87 -4.75 6.42
N HIS A 121 0.06 -5.58 5.75
CA HIS A 121 0.14 -7.02 5.87
C HIS A 121 1.49 -7.56 5.40
N LEU A 122 1.98 -7.13 4.24
CA LEU A 122 3.30 -7.52 3.72
C LEU A 122 4.44 -7.09 4.65
N ILE A 123 4.41 -5.87 5.17
CA ILE A 123 5.39 -5.34 6.14
C ILE A 123 5.40 -6.22 7.39
N ALA A 124 4.23 -6.60 7.90
CA ALA A 124 4.13 -7.47 9.07
C ALA A 124 4.72 -8.86 8.81
N LEU A 125 4.52 -9.44 7.62
CA LEU A 125 5.12 -10.72 7.23
C LEU A 125 6.65 -10.60 7.16
N VAL A 126 7.18 -9.60 6.47
CA VAL A 126 8.63 -9.36 6.33
C VAL A 126 9.32 -9.14 7.69
N LYS A 127 8.66 -8.44 8.61
CA LYS A 127 9.22 -8.21 9.96
C LYS A 127 9.17 -9.44 10.87
N LYS A 128 8.31 -10.41 10.57
CA LYS A 128 8.22 -11.69 11.32
C LYS A 128 9.26 -12.71 10.87
N GLU A 129 9.77 -12.59 9.66
CA GLU A 129 10.88 -13.41 9.16
C GLU A 129 12.13 -13.10 10.01
N LYS A 130 12.51 -14.03 10.91
CA LYS A 130 13.77 -13.94 11.65
C LYS A 130 14.92 -14.02 10.66
N LEU A 131 15.87 -13.09 10.79
CA LEU A 131 17.19 -13.17 10.13
C LEU A 131 17.95 -14.40 10.63
#